data_AF-A0A0P7ZPI9-F1
#
_entry.id   AF-A0A0P7ZPI9-F1
#
_cell.length_a   1.000
_cell.length_b   1.000
_cell.length_c   1.000
_cell.angle_alpha   90.00
_cell.angle_beta   90.00
_cell.angle_gamma   90.00
#
_symmetry.space_group_name_H-M   'P 1'
#
loop_
_entity.id
_entity.type
_entity.pdbx_description
1 polymer ?
#
loop_
_entity_poly.entity_id
_entity_poly.type
_entity_poly.pdbx_seq_one_letter_code
_entity_poly.pdbx_strand_id
1 'polypeptide(L)'
;MAGQEPREDDAPTLGAPPSVHTVQLIRTAQTNTLLLSQMADGKANILIGATFVVFSLVITQAFSDEVKWSVICLAVTSFLSAIFAVLAITPPIRARAVPKEKFNPLFFGHFSLLHEEEWVADMLSKFHSDEGLYRVMLRDLYQNGQVLHRRKYRFLALAYHLFLGGLGLTLVIYLVENGI
;
A
#
# COMPACT_ATOMS: atom_id res chain seq x y z
N MET A 1 -11.06 1.54 -29.42
CA MET A 1 -10.11 0.52 -29.90
C MET A 1 -9.49 -0.12 -28.67
N ALA A 2 -9.92 -1.33 -28.31
CA ALA A 2 -9.35 -2.06 -27.19
C ALA A 2 -8.03 -2.68 -27.65
N GLY A 3 -6.90 -2.16 -27.16
CA GLY A 3 -5.60 -2.79 -27.37
C GLY A 3 -5.62 -4.17 -26.75
N GLN A 4 -5.50 -5.20 -27.58
CA GLN A 4 -5.42 -6.59 -27.16
C GLN A 4 -4.18 -6.73 -26.28
N GLU A 5 -4.34 -7.18 -25.03
CA GLU A 5 -3.21 -7.50 -24.16
C GLU A 5 -2.33 -8.53 -24.89
N PRO A 6 -0.98 -8.38 -24.92
CA PRO A 6 -0.10 -9.33 -25.58
C PRO A 6 -0.34 -10.73 -25.00
N ARG A 7 -0.48 -11.74 -25.88
CA ARG A 7 -0.55 -13.15 -25.44
C ARG A 7 0.79 -13.53 -24.82
N GLU A 8 0.77 -14.37 -23.79
CA GLU A 8 1.96 -14.77 -23.02
C GLU A 8 3.06 -15.39 -23.91
N ASP A 9 2.67 -15.94 -25.08
CA ASP A 9 3.53 -16.52 -26.11
C ASP A 9 4.28 -15.50 -26.99
N ASP A 10 3.91 -14.22 -26.98
CA ASP A 10 4.57 -13.15 -27.76
C ASP A 10 5.69 -12.45 -26.98
N ALA A 11 5.98 -12.88 -25.76
CA ALA A 11 7.01 -12.29 -24.91
C ALA A 11 8.42 -12.72 -25.38
N PRO A 12 9.40 -11.79 -25.44
CA PRO A 12 10.76 -12.14 -25.84
C PRO A 12 11.34 -13.18 -24.89
N THR A 13 11.65 -14.36 -25.42
CA THR A 13 12.34 -15.44 -24.70
C THR A 13 13.79 -15.02 -24.43
N LEU A 14 14.33 -15.33 -23.25
CA LEU A 14 15.74 -15.04 -22.97
C LEU A 14 16.64 -15.87 -23.89
N GLY A 15 17.29 -15.23 -24.87
CA GLY A 15 18.22 -15.88 -25.80
C GLY A 15 19.54 -16.36 -25.17
N ALA A 16 19.78 -16.05 -23.89
CA ALA A 16 20.97 -16.48 -23.15
C ALA A 16 20.60 -16.89 -21.70
N PRO A 17 21.28 -17.88 -21.11
CA PRO A 17 21.00 -18.30 -19.75
C PRO A 17 21.22 -17.13 -18.79
N PRO A 18 20.22 -16.79 -17.96
CA PRO A 18 20.30 -15.68 -17.03
C PRO A 18 21.44 -15.89 -16.03
N SER A 19 22.29 -14.86 -15.90
CA SER A 19 23.46 -14.90 -15.02
C SER A 19 23.07 -14.98 -13.53
N VAL A 20 24.01 -15.39 -12.67
CA VAL A 20 23.88 -15.30 -11.19
C VAL A 20 23.48 -13.89 -10.74
N HIS A 21 23.89 -12.85 -11.49
CA HIS A 21 23.52 -11.47 -11.22
C HIS A 21 22.01 -11.20 -11.39
N THR A 22 21.31 -11.98 -12.21
CA THR A 22 19.86 -11.86 -12.43
C THR A 22 19.09 -12.26 -11.17
N VAL A 23 19.42 -13.41 -10.56
CA VAL A 23 18.81 -13.84 -9.29
C VAL A 23 19.07 -12.80 -8.20
N GLN A 24 20.30 -12.30 -8.12
CA GLN A 24 20.68 -11.30 -7.13
C GLN A 24 19.91 -9.99 -7.32
N LEU A 25 19.74 -9.52 -8.56
CA LEU A 25 18.94 -8.33 -8.87
C LEU A 25 17.48 -8.50 -8.41
N ILE A 26 16.84 -9.61 -8.75
CA ILE A 26 15.45 -9.88 -8.38
C ILE A 26 15.31 -9.94 -6.85
N ARG A 27 16.23 -10.62 -6.17
CA ARG A 27 16.28 -10.68 -4.71
C ARG A 27 16.43 -9.30 -4.10
N THR A 28 17.35 -8.48 -4.59
CA THR A 28 17.55 -7.10 -4.13
C THR A 28 16.28 -6.28 -4.35
N ALA A 29 15.62 -6.40 -5.49
CA ALA A 29 14.38 -5.68 -5.77
C ALA A 29 13.22 -6.12 -4.85
N GLN A 30 13.10 -7.41 -4.55
CA GLN A 30 12.14 -7.93 -3.57
C GLN A 30 12.40 -7.35 -2.17
N THR A 31 13.66 -7.37 -1.72
CA THR A 31 14.05 -6.74 -0.45
C THR A 31 13.72 -5.25 -0.42
N ASN A 32 14.04 -4.51 -1.49
CA ASN A 32 13.70 -3.09 -1.60
C ASN A 32 12.19 -2.85 -1.52
N THR A 33 11.38 -3.72 -2.13
CA THR A 33 9.92 -3.63 -2.06
C THR A 33 9.38 -3.86 -0.65
N LEU A 34 9.94 -4.84 0.08
CA LEU A 34 9.62 -5.08 1.49
C LEU A 34 10.01 -3.87 2.36
N LEU A 35 11.19 -3.30 2.15
CA LEU A 35 11.64 -2.09 2.85
C LEU A 35 10.73 -0.89 2.57
N LEU A 36 10.32 -0.66 1.31
CA LEU A 36 9.36 0.39 0.97
C LEU A 36 8.01 0.19 1.69
N SER A 37 7.54 -1.06 1.79
CA SER A 37 6.35 -1.39 2.57
C SER A 37 6.51 -1.05 4.06
N GLN A 38 7.62 -1.45 4.68
CA GLN A 38 7.90 -1.15 6.08
C GLN A 38 8.05 0.35 6.35
N MET A 39 8.68 1.09 5.43
CA MET A 39 8.79 2.55 5.54
C MET A 39 7.42 3.24 5.44
N ALA A 40 6.52 2.75 4.59
CA ALA A 40 5.14 3.25 4.52
C ALA A 40 4.40 3.03 5.84
N ASP A 41 4.55 1.83 6.45
CA ASP A 41 3.96 1.51 7.74
C ASP A 41 4.54 2.40 8.86
N GLY A 42 5.86 2.64 8.85
CA GLY A 42 6.51 3.58 9.76
C GLY A 42 5.96 5.01 9.65
N LYS A 43 5.80 5.53 8.42
CA LYS A 43 5.21 6.86 8.18
C LYS A 43 3.76 6.95 8.65
N ALA A 44 2.96 5.92 8.38
CA ALA A 44 1.58 5.86 8.84
C ALA A 44 1.50 5.85 10.37
N ASN A 45 2.33 5.07 11.06
CA ASN A 45 2.37 5.03 12.52
C ASN A 45 2.79 6.37 13.14
N ILE A 46 3.75 7.08 12.54
CA ILE A 46 4.11 8.45 12.96
C ILE A 46 2.90 9.39 12.80
N LEU A 47 2.20 9.31 11.68
CA LEU A 47 1.03 10.14 11.42
C LEU A 47 -0.12 9.84 12.39
N ILE A 48 -0.39 8.56 12.68
CA ILE A 48 -1.35 8.14 13.70
C ILE A 48 -1.00 8.76 15.06
N GLY A 49 0.27 8.64 15.48
CA GLY A 49 0.75 9.25 16.71
C GLY A 49 0.50 10.76 16.77
N ALA A 50 0.84 11.48 15.70
CA ALA A 50 0.60 12.92 15.60
C ALA A 50 -0.91 13.27 15.68
N THR A 51 -1.75 12.54 14.96
CA THR A 51 -3.21 12.76 14.98
C THR A 51 -3.82 12.49 16.36
N PHE A 52 -3.29 11.50 17.10
CA PHE A 52 -3.73 11.19 18.47
C PHE A 52 -3.36 12.29 19.46
N VAL A 53 -2.16 12.87 19.36
CA VAL A 53 -1.75 14.03 20.16
C VAL A 53 -2.67 15.22 19.90
N VAL A 54 -2.92 15.55 18.62
CA VAL A 54 -3.84 16.63 18.24
C VAL A 54 -5.25 16.37 18.78
N PHE A 55 -5.75 15.15 18.65
CA PHE A 55 -7.06 14.76 19.16
C PHE A 55 -7.16 14.92 20.69
N SER A 56 -6.11 14.53 21.43
CA SER A 56 -6.04 14.72 22.89
C SER A 56 -6.06 16.20 23.31
N LEU A 57 -5.46 17.09 22.52
CA LEU A 57 -5.52 18.54 22.78
C LEU A 57 -6.91 19.09 22.50
N VAL A 58 -7.50 18.69 21.37
CA VAL A 58 -8.84 19.12 20.96
C VAL A 58 -9.89 18.69 21.96
N ILE A 59 -9.87 17.45 22.47
CA ILE A 59 -10.88 16.97 23.42
C ILE A 59 -10.83 17.75 24.74
N THR A 60 -9.63 18.10 25.20
CA THR A 60 -9.44 18.95 26.40
C THR A 60 -10.10 20.31 26.21
N GLN A 61 -9.99 20.88 25.00
CA GLN A 61 -10.57 22.18 24.67
C GLN A 61 -12.07 22.08 24.36
N ALA A 62 -12.56 20.93 23.89
CA ALA A 62 -13.96 20.66 23.60
C ALA A 62 -14.84 20.57 24.85
N PHE A 63 -14.26 20.26 26.02
CA PHE A 63 -14.96 20.30 27.31
C PHE A 63 -15.00 21.71 27.94
N SER A 64 -14.49 22.73 27.25
CA SER A 64 -14.64 24.12 27.68
C SER A 64 -16.01 24.67 27.24
N ASP A 65 -16.59 25.61 27.99
CA ASP A 65 -17.93 26.16 27.74
C ASP A 65 -18.07 26.88 26.38
N GLU A 66 -16.95 27.27 25.74
CA GLU A 66 -16.92 27.89 24.41
C GLU A 66 -16.10 27.06 23.42
N VAL A 67 -16.77 26.17 22.68
CA VAL A 67 -16.13 25.39 21.62
C VAL A 67 -15.96 26.26 20.37
N LYS A 68 -14.70 26.58 20.06
CA LYS A 68 -14.31 27.34 18.87
C LYS A 68 -14.46 26.54 17.58
N TRP A 69 -14.78 27.22 16.47
CA TRP A 69 -14.93 26.57 15.15
C TRP A 69 -13.59 25.99 14.66
N SER A 70 -12.49 26.65 15.01
CA SER A 70 -11.12 26.19 14.75
C SER A 70 -10.86 24.81 15.36
N VAL A 71 -11.30 24.60 16.61
CA VAL A 71 -11.15 23.33 17.35
C VAL A 71 -11.92 22.19 16.68
N ILE A 72 -13.16 22.46 16.25
CA ILE A 72 -13.99 21.46 15.55
C ILE A 72 -13.36 21.06 14.21
N CYS A 73 -12.90 22.04 13.42
CA CYS A 73 -12.22 21.78 12.16
C CYS A 73 -10.97 20.91 12.36
N LEU A 74 -10.16 21.23 13.38
CA LEU A 74 -8.98 20.45 13.71
C LEU A 74 -9.31 19.02 14.12
N ALA A 75 -10.35 18.83 14.94
CA ALA A 75 -10.83 17.52 15.35
C ALA A 75 -11.19 16.65 14.14
N VAL A 76 -12.02 17.18 13.25
CA VAL A 76 -12.55 16.46 12.09
C VAL A 76 -11.42 16.07 11.14
N THR A 77 -10.55 17.01 10.79
CA THR A 77 -9.45 16.78 9.86
C THR A 77 -8.40 15.82 10.42
N SER A 78 -8.05 15.94 11.71
CA SER A 78 -7.15 15.00 12.41
C SER A 78 -7.74 13.59 12.46
N PHE A 79 -9.03 13.47 12.79
CA PHE A 79 -9.72 12.19 12.83
C PHE A 79 -9.79 11.51 11.45
N LEU A 80 -10.14 12.25 10.40
CA LEU A 80 -10.15 11.74 9.03
C LEU A 80 -8.75 11.29 8.59
N SER A 81 -7.71 12.09 8.89
CA SER A 81 -6.32 11.70 8.63
C SER A 81 -5.96 10.38 9.33
N ALA A 82 -6.30 10.24 10.62
CA ALA A 82 -6.03 9.04 11.39
C ALA A 82 -6.68 7.80 10.76
N ILE A 83 -7.93 7.91 10.31
CA ILE A 83 -8.63 6.82 9.61
C ILE A 83 -7.84 6.41 8.36
N PHE A 84 -7.44 7.36 7.52
CA PHE A 84 -6.69 7.03 6.31
C PHE A 84 -5.30 6.47 6.59
N ALA A 85 -4.62 6.91 7.65
CA ALA A 85 -3.35 6.35 8.09
C ALA A 85 -3.52 4.89 8.56
N VAL A 86 -4.57 4.58 9.32
CA VAL A 86 -4.91 3.21 9.72
C VAL A 86 -5.26 2.34 8.50
N LEU A 87 -6.03 2.88 7.55
CA LEU A 87 -6.35 2.18 6.31
C LEU A 87 -5.11 1.88 5.45
N ALA A 88 -4.07 2.72 5.53
CA ALA A 88 -2.81 2.50 4.82
C ALA A 88 -2.05 1.27 5.34
N ILE A 89 -2.09 0.99 6.65
CA ILE A 89 -1.40 -0.15 7.26
C ILE A 89 -2.27 -1.41 7.37
N THR A 90 -3.59 -1.28 7.19
CA THR A 90 -4.52 -2.40 7.33
C THR A 90 -4.33 -3.40 6.18
N PRO A 91 -4.08 -4.70 6.46
CA PRO A 91 -3.93 -5.71 5.42
C PRO A 91 -5.22 -5.85 4.60
N PRO A 92 -5.14 -6.18 3.30
CA PRO A 92 -6.34 -6.41 2.50
C PRO A 92 -7.00 -7.71 2.96
N ILE A 93 -8.21 -7.61 3.52
CA ILE A 93 -8.93 -8.76 4.09
C ILE A 93 -9.51 -9.67 2.99
N ARG A 94 -9.66 -9.17 1.75
CA ARG A 94 -10.26 -9.95 0.65
C ARG A 94 -9.24 -10.32 -0.40
N ALA A 95 -8.90 -11.61 -0.44
CA ALA A 95 -8.38 -12.26 -1.62
C ALA A 95 -9.45 -12.20 -2.72
N ARG A 96 -9.16 -11.52 -3.83
CA ARG A 96 -10.09 -11.46 -4.96
C ARG A 96 -9.86 -12.70 -5.81
N ALA A 97 -10.92 -13.43 -6.15
CA ALA A 97 -10.82 -14.53 -7.10
C ALA A 97 -10.27 -13.98 -8.44
N VAL A 98 -9.12 -14.50 -8.85
CA VAL A 98 -8.45 -14.15 -10.11
C VAL A 98 -8.56 -15.34 -11.05
N PRO A 99 -8.78 -15.14 -12.37
CA PRO A 99 -8.74 -16.24 -13.34
C PRO A 99 -7.44 -17.04 -13.23
N LYS A 100 -7.50 -18.37 -13.41
CA LYS A 100 -6.34 -19.26 -13.26
C LYS A 100 -5.11 -18.80 -14.08
N GLU A 101 -5.32 -18.24 -15.26
CA GLU A 101 -4.27 -17.72 -16.15
C GLU A 101 -3.47 -16.53 -15.53
N LYS A 102 -4.15 -15.67 -14.79
CA LYS A 102 -3.55 -14.49 -14.15
C LYS A 102 -3.11 -14.77 -12.70
N PHE A 103 -3.25 -16.00 -12.25
CA PHE A 103 -2.85 -16.43 -10.92
C PHE A 103 -1.34 -16.28 -10.72
N ASN A 104 -0.94 -15.90 -9.51
CA ASN A 104 0.47 -15.80 -9.14
C ASN A 104 0.69 -16.64 -7.89
N PRO A 105 1.45 -17.75 -7.99
CA PRO A 105 1.58 -18.69 -6.90
C PRO A 105 2.39 -18.15 -5.71
N LEU A 106 3.17 -17.08 -5.89
CA LEU A 106 3.91 -16.46 -4.78
C LEU A 106 3.14 -15.32 -4.09
N PHE A 107 2.08 -14.81 -4.72
CA PHE A 107 1.33 -13.68 -4.17
C PHE A 107 0.33 -14.14 -3.11
N PHE A 108 0.45 -13.59 -1.89
CA PHE A 108 -0.36 -13.97 -0.73
C PHE A 108 -1.87 -14.01 -0.99
N GLY A 109 -2.41 -12.98 -1.65
CA GLY A 109 -3.85 -12.91 -1.94
C GLY A 109 -4.34 -13.92 -2.98
N HIS A 110 -3.45 -14.64 -3.64
CA HIS A 110 -3.77 -15.68 -4.62
C HIS A 110 -3.59 -17.06 -4.02
N PHE A 111 -2.38 -17.40 -3.52
CA PHE A 111 -2.11 -18.75 -3.00
C PHE A 111 -2.94 -19.10 -1.76
N SER A 112 -3.35 -18.10 -0.97
CA SER A 112 -4.25 -18.32 0.19
C SER A 112 -5.62 -18.88 -0.19
N LEU A 113 -5.99 -18.88 -1.48
CA LEU A 113 -7.23 -19.44 -2.00
C LEU A 113 -7.11 -20.90 -2.46
N LEU A 114 -5.89 -21.46 -2.53
CA LEU A 114 -5.64 -22.82 -3.00
C LEU A 114 -5.41 -23.79 -1.85
N HIS A 115 -5.72 -25.06 -2.08
CA HIS A 115 -5.24 -26.14 -1.23
C HIS A 115 -3.73 -26.35 -1.45
N GLU A 116 -3.02 -26.76 -0.40
CA GLU A 116 -1.58 -26.97 -0.42
C GLU A 116 -1.14 -27.90 -1.57
N GLU A 117 -1.85 -29.02 -1.77
CA GLU A 117 -1.55 -29.99 -2.83
C GLU A 117 -1.67 -29.38 -4.24
N GLU A 118 -2.71 -28.59 -4.50
CA GLU A 118 -2.90 -27.89 -5.78
C GLU A 118 -1.79 -26.86 -6.00
N TRP A 119 -1.42 -26.12 -4.95
CA TRP A 119 -0.37 -25.13 -5.02
C TRP A 119 1.02 -25.74 -5.26
N VAL A 120 1.36 -26.84 -4.58
CA VAL A 120 2.64 -27.55 -4.78
C VAL A 120 2.73 -28.10 -6.21
N ALA A 121 1.66 -28.72 -6.71
CA ALA A 121 1.62 -29.24 -8.07
C ALA A 121 1.81 -28.13 -9.13
N ASP A 122 1.11 -26.99 -8.97
CA ASP A 122 1.26 -25.83 -9.86
C ASP A 122 2.69 -25.26 -9.81
N MET A 123 3.28 -25.13 -8.62
CA MET A 123 4.65 -24.64 -8.45
C MET A 123 5.69 -25.55 -9.10
N LEU A 124 5.60 -26.86 -8.88
CA LEU A 124 6.52 -27.83 -9.50
C LEU A 124 6.44 -27.80 -11.03
N SER A 125 5.24 -27.61 -11.60
CA SER A 125 5.06 -27.50 -13.05
C SER A 125 5.73 -26.24 -13.65
N LYS A 126 5.92 -25.18 -12.86
CA LYS A 126 6.56 -23.93 -13.30
C LYS A 126 8.09 -23.97 -13.17
N PHE A 127 8.63 -24.94 -12.43
CA PHE A 127 10.07 -25.08 -12.20
C PHE A 127 10.82 -25.88 -13.29
N HIS A 128 10.13 -26.31 -14.35
CA HIS A 128 10.76 -27.06 -15.45
C HIS A 128 11.75 -26.23 -16.28
N SER A 129 11.74 -24.90 -16.17
CA SER A 129 12.71 -24.03 -16.83
C SER A 129 13.12 -22.86 -15.94
N ASP A 130 14.37 -22.43 -16.11
CA ASP A 130 14.91 -21.22 -15.50
C ASP A 130 14.04 -19.99 -15.84
N GLU A 131 13.65 -19.82 -17.11
CA GLU A 131 12.76 -18.71 -17.51
C GLU A 131 11.42 -18.74 -16.76
N GLY A 132 10.80 -19.93 -16.62
CA GLY A 132 9.56 -20.11 -15.88
C GLY A 132 9.67 -19.64 -14.43
N LEU A 133 10.77 -20.02 -13.75
CA LEU A 133 11.06 -19.58 -12.40
C LEU A 133 11.20 -18.04 -12.32
N TYR A 134 12.00 -17.43 -13.20
CA TYR A 134 12.18 -15.97 -13.21
C TYR A 134 10.88 -15.23 -13.50
N ARG A 135 10.05 -15.74 -14.41
CA ARG A 135 8.74 -15.17 -14.72
C ARG A 135 7.82 -15.16 -13.50
N VAL A 136 7.82 -16.24 -12.72
CA VAL A 136 7.06 -16.31 -11.45
C VAL A 136 7.58 -15.28 -10.45
N MET A 137 8.90 -15.18 -10.26
CA MET A 137 9.50 -14.21 -9.34
C MET A 137 9.22 -12.74 -9.76
N LEU A 138 9.31 -12.44 -11.05
CA LEU A 138 9.07 -11.10 -11.59
C LEU A 138 7.60 -10.71 -11.49
N ARG A 139 6.67 -11.65 -11.76
CA ARG A 139 5.23 -11.43 -11.57
C ARG A 139 4.92 -11.08 -10.11
N ASP A 140 5.55 -11.77 -9.17
CA ASP A 140 5.40 -11.50 -7.74
C ASP A 140 5.94 -10.15 -7.32
N LEU A 141 7.16 -9.81 -7.75
CA LEU A 141 7.75 -8.51 -7.51
C LEU A 141 6.86 -7.37 -8.05
N TYR A 142 6.36 -7.51 -9.28
CA TYR A 142 5.49 -6.52 -9.91
C TYR A 142 4.15 -6.37 -9.17
N GLN A 143 3.49 -7.47 -8.84
CA GLN A 143 2.19 -7.44 -8.18
C GLN A 143 2.28 -6.86 -6.76
N ASN A 144 3.29 -7.26 -5.98
CA ASN A 144 3.53 -6.68 -4.65
C ASN A 144 3.83 -5.18 -4.73
N GLY A 145 4.66 -4.74 -5.70
CA GLY A 145 4.91 -3.31 -5.95
C GLY A 145 3.65 -2.52 -6.31
N GLN A 146 2.77 -3.07 -7.15
CA GLN A 146 1.50 -2.43 -7.51
C GLN A 146 0.55 -2.29 -6.30
N VAL A 147 0.45 -3.31 -5.45
CA VAL A 147 -0.37 -3.25 -4.23
C VAL A 147 0.14 -2.17 -3.28
N LEU A 148 1.47 -2.09 -3.14
CA LEU A 148 2.11 -1.07 -2.32
C LEU A 148 1.78 0.34 -2.80
N HIS A 149 1.99 0.61 -4.10
CA HIS A 149 1.73 1.92 -4.70
C HIS A 149 0.24 2.29 -4.65
N ARG A 150 -0.64 1.41 -5.14
CA ARG A 150 -2.06 1.72 -5.33
C ARG A 150 -2.84 1.83 -4.03
N ARG A 151 -2.42 1.11 -2.98
CA ARG A 151 -3.15 1.03 -1.72
C ARG A 151 -2.45 1.78 -0.61
N LYS A 152 -1.30 1.28 -0.13
CA LYS A 152 -0.63 1.85 1.05
C LYS A 152 -0.24 3.32 0.81
N TYR A 153 0.49 3.60 -0.26
CA TYR A 153 0.98 4.96 -0.54
C TYR A 153 -0.14 5.94 -0.89
N ARG A 154 -1.20 5.47 -1.56
CA ARG A 154 -2.36 6.32 -1.88
C ARG A 154 -3.14 6.75 -0.63
N PHE A 155 -3.41 5.82 0.29
CA PHE A 155 -4.08 6.15 1.55
C PHE A 155 -3.18 7.00 2.44
N LEU A 156 -1.89 6.70 2.49
CA LEU A 156 -0.91 7.50 3.23
C LEU A 156 -0.86 8.94 2.71
N ALA A 157 -0.79 9.15 1.39
CA ALA A 157 -0.79 10.49 0.80
C ALA A 157 -2.08 11.25 1.15
N LEU A 158 -3.24 10.60 1.09
CA LEU A 158 -4.51 11.22 1.46
C LEU A 158 -4.55 11.61 2.95
N ALA A 159 -4.04 10.76 3.83
CA ALA A 159 -3.91 11.06 5.26
C ALA A 159 -3.04 12.31 5.49
N TYR A 160 -1.87 12.37 4.84
CA TYR A 160 -0.99 13.54 4.94
C TYR A 160 -1.63 14.82 4.42
N HIS A 161 -2.31 14.77 3.26
CA HIS A 161 -2.99 15.94 2.72
C HIS A 161 -4.12 16.43 3.63
N LEU A 162 -4.90 15.52 4.21
CA LEU A 162 -5.96 15.88 5.16
C LEU A 162 -5.39 16.46 6.45
N PHE A 163 -4.30 15.90 6.98
CA PHE A 163 -3.67 16.40 8.19
C PHE A 163 -3.05 17.79 7.99
N LEU A 164 -2.18 17.94 6.99
CA LEU A 164 -1.48 19.20 6.73
C LEU A 164 -2.44 20.28 6.24
N GLY A 165 -3.35 19.93 5.34
CA GLY A 165 -4.39 20.85 4.88
C GLY A 165 -5.35 21.26 5.99
N GLY A 166 -5.70 20.30 6.87
CA GLY A 166 -6.56 20.56 8.03
C GLY A 166 -5.91 21.44 9.09
N LEU A 167 -4.62 21.26 9.37
CA LEU A 167 -3.84 22.15 10.23
C LEU A 167 -3.79 23.57 9.66
N GLY A 168 -3.51 23.72 8.36
CA GLY A 168 -3.51 25.02 7.70
C GLY A 168 -4.88 25.71 7.72
N LEU A 169 -5.94 24.96 7.40
CA LEU A 169 -7.31 25.47 7.43
C LEU A 169 -7.74 25.88 8.85
N THR A 170 -7.38 25.08 9.86
CA THR A 170 -7.62 25.40 11.27
C THR A 170 -6.98 26.73 11.67
N LEU A 171 -5.73 26.96 11.25
CA LEU A 171 -5.04 28.22 11.53
C LEU A 171 -5.75 29.41 10.91
N VAL A 172 -6.21 29.29 9.66
CA VAL A 172 -6.98 30.34 8.98
C VAL A 172 -8.29 30.63 9.72
N ILE A 173 -9.03 29.59 10.12
CA ILE A 173 -10.28 29.73 10.88
C ILE A 173 -10.00 30.43 12.22
N TYR A 174 -8.94 30.02 12.91
CA TYR A 174 -8.56 30.62 14.19
C TYR A 174 -8.25 32.12 14.05
N LEU A 175 -7.51 32.53 13.00
CA LEU A 175 -7.20 33.94 12.76
C LEU A 175 -8.48 34.76 12.53
N VAL A 176 -9.37 34.27 11.66
CA VAL A 176 -10.67 34.93 11.37
C VAL A 176 -11.55 35.02 12.61
N GLU A 177 -11.61 33.94 13.41
CA GLU A 177 -12.41 33.85 14.63
C GLU A 177 -11.94 34.82 15.73
N ASN A 178 -10.63 35.04 15.85
CA ASN A 178 -10.06 35.91 16.88
C ASN A 178 -9.75 37.32 16.34
N GLY A 179 -10.09 37.63 15.09
CA GLY A 179 -9.92 38.95 14.49
C GLY A 179 -8.47 39.41 14.34
N ILE A 180 -7.53 38.46 14.22
CA ILE A 180 -6.09 38.68 13.97
C ILE A 180 -5.84 38.55 12.46
#